data_AF-A0A444JKY3-F1
#
_entry.id   AF-A0A444JKY3-F1
#
_cell.length_a   1.000
_cell.length_b   1.000
_cell.length_c   1.000
_cell.angle_alpha   90.00
_cell.angle_beta   90.00
_cell.angle_gamma   90.00
#
_symmetry.space_group_name_H-M   'P 1'
#
loop_
_entity.id
_entity.type
_entity.pdbx_description
1 polymer ?
#
loop_
_entity_poly.entity_id
_entity_poly.type
_entity_poly.pdbx_seq_one_letter_code
_entity_poly.pdbx_strand_id
1 'polypeptide(L)'
;MKLDLQLKGLHNSFEQALAAQDWEALAQLDCKLQRAIPTIRQQRLTEAAKHQLQRLNLLYSTMIAEGEREKASTQQQIQQQAGNREGMHAYLQNQE
;
A
#
# COMPACT_ATOMS: atom_id res chain seq x y z
N MET A 1 -24.75 -8.11 11.41
CA MET A 1 -24.15 -6.81 11.05
C MET A 1 -24.30 -6.59 9.56
N LYS A 2 -24.62 -5.38 9.09
CA LYS A 2 -24.82 -5.13 7.65
C LYS A 2 -23.47 -4.97 6.96
N LEU A 3 -23.33 -5.61 5.79
CA LEU A 3 -22.10 -5.63 4.98
C LEU A 3 -21.56 -4.24 4.64
N ASP A 4 -22.44 -3.25 4.46
CA ASP A 4 -22.05 -1.87 4.17
C ASP A 4 -21.24 -1.21 5.30
N LEU A 5 -21.57 -1.49 6.56
CA LEU A 5 -20.83 -0.97 7.72
C LEU A 5 -19.44 -1.60 7.82
N GLN A 6 -19.33 -2.89 7.49
CA GLN A 6 -18.04 -3.58 7.46
C GLN A 6 -17.14 -3.05 6.35
N LEU A 7 -17.68 -2.83 5.14
CA LEU A 7 -16.94 -2.24 4.03
C LEU A 7 -16.52 -0.79 4.31
N LYS A 8 -17.39 0.00 4.95
CA LYS A 8 -17.07 1.37 5.37
C LYS A 8 -15.96 1.39 6.42
N GLY A 9 -16.03 0.51 7.42
CA GLY A 9 -14.99 0.38 8.44
C GLY A 9 -13.65 0.00 7.81
N LEU A 10 -13.66 -0.97 6.88
CA LEU A 10 -12.49 -1.39 6.15
C LEU A 10 -11.89 -0.25 5.31
N HIS A 11 -12.72 0.52 4.61
CA HIS A 11 -12.27 1.70 3.86
C HIS A 11 -11.53 2.70 4.76
N ASN A 12 -12.13 3.07 5.90
CA ASN A 12 -11.50 3.97 6.85
C ASN A 12 -10.15 3.43 7.38
N SER A 13 -10.05 2.11 7.61
CA SER A 13 -8.78 1.50 8.03
C SER A 13 -7.71 1.57 6.94
N PHE A 14 -8.08 1.38 5.67
CA PHE A 14 -7.14 1.57 4.56
C PHE A 14 -6.68 3.03 4.44
N GLU A 15 -7.59 3.99 4.57
CA GLU A 15 -7.23 5.42 4.55
C GLU A 15 -6.27 5.79 5.68
N GLN A 16 -6.51 5.27 6.89
CA GLN A 16 -5.64 5.50 8.04
C GLN A 16 -4.26 4.86 7.84
N ALA A 17 -4.20 3.61 7.39
CA ALA A 17 -2.94 2.92 7.14
C ALA A 17 -2.15 3.59 5.99
N LEU A 18 -2.82 4.06 4.94
CA LEU A 18 -2.20 4.81 3.85
C LEU A 18 -1.66 6.16 4.33
N ALA A 19 -2.43 6.90 5.14
CA ALA A 19 -1.98 8.17 5.71
C ALA A 19 -0.78 7.99 6.66
N ALA A 20 -0.69 6.85 7.35
CA ALA A 20 0.44 6.49 8.19
C ALA A 20 1.63 5.89 7.42
N GLN A 21 1.50 5.66 6.11
CA GLN A 21 2.46 4.89 5.29
C GLN A 21 2.80 3.52 5.90
N ASP A 22 1.82 2.89 6.56
CA ASP A 22 1.98 1.59 7.19
C ASP A 22 1.67 0.48 6.17
N TRP A 23 2.70 0.13 5.39
CA TRP A 23 2.60 -0.86 4.32
C TRP A 23 2.30 -2.27 4.83
N GLU A 24 2.72 -2.60 6.04
CA GLU A 24 2.41 -3.89 6.66
C GLU A 24 0.93 -3.97 7.02
N ALA A 25 0.37 -2.93 7.66
CA ALA A 25 -1.05 -2.85 7.94
C ALA A 25 -1.89 -2.87 6.66
N LEU A 26 -1.45 -2.17 5.60
CA LEU A 26 -2.10 -2.19 4.29
C LEU A 26 -2.14 -3.61 3.69
N ALA A 27 -1.04 -4.36 3.75
CA ALA A 27 -0.99 -5.74 3.28
C ALA A 27 -1.90 -6.68 4.09
N GLN A 28 -1.99 -6.49 5.41
CA GLN A 28 -2.90 -7.26 6.26
C GLN A 28 -4.38 -6.95 5.95
N LEU A 29 -4.71 -5.68 5.70
CA LEU A 29 -6.05 -5.25 5.31
C LEU A 29 -6.43 -5.80 3.94
N ASP A 30 -5.50 -5.82 2.99
CA ASP A 30 -5.67 -6.44 1.66
C ASP A 30 -5.95 -7.95 1.78
N CYS A 31 -5.16 -8.68 2.56
CA CYS A 31 -5.40 -10.10 2.83
C CYS A 31 -6.79 -10.36 3.44
N LYS A 32 -7.24 -9.50 4.35
CA LYS A 32 -8.59 -9.60 4.94
C LYS A 32 -9.67 -9.37 3.89
N LEU A 33 -9.50 -8.37 3.02
CA LEU A 33 -10.45 -8.09 1.94
C LEU A 33 -10.50 -9.26 0.94
N GLN A 34 -9.35 -9.74 0.47
CA GLN A 34 -9.27 -10.85 -0.48
C GLN A 34 -9.97 -12.12 0.04
N ARG A 35 -9.81 -12.43 1.32
CA ARG A 35 -10.52 -13.56 1.96
C ARG A 35 -12.03 -13.33 2.06
N ALA A 36 -12.47 -12.08 2.17
CA ALA A 36 -13.89 -11.73 2.26
C ALA A 36 -14.57 -11.67 0.87
N ILE A 37 -13.84 -11.41 -0.22
CA ILE A 37 -14.38 -11.25 -1.58
C ILE A 37 -15.28 -12.42 -2.01
N PRO A 38 -14.91 -13.70 -1.87
CA PRO A 38 -15.77 -14.81 -2.28
C PRO A 38 -17.13 -14.79 -1.58
N THR A 39 -17.14 -14.50 -0.28
CA THR A 39 -18.37 -14.39 0.52
C THR A 39 -19.19 -13.17 0.11
N ILE A 40 -18.54 -12.04 -0.15
CA ILE A 40 -19.19 -10.80 -0.61
C ILE A 40 -19.87 -11.00 -1.98
N ARG A 41 -19.22 -11.73 -2.91
CA ARG A 41 -19.77 -12.02 -4.24
C ARG A 41 -21.00 -12.92 -4.20
N GLN A 42 -21.11 -13.78 -3.20
CA GLN A 42 -22.26 -14.67 -3.01
C GLN A 42 -23.45 -13.95 -2.32
N GLN A 43 -23.22 -12.79 -1.71
CA GLN A 43 -24.27 -12.01 -1.07
C GLN A 43 -24.95 -11.06 -2.05
N ARG A 44 -26.26 -10.84 -1.85
CA ARG A 44 -27.01 -9.85 -2.61
C ARG A 44 -26.61 -8.45 -2.13
N LEU A 45 -25.74 -7.80 -2.90
CA LEU A 45 -25.21 -6.48 -2.57
C LEU A 45 -26.29 -5.40 -2.66
N THR A 46 -26.39 -4.58 -1.62
CA THR A 46 -27.15 -3.33 -1.67
C THR A 46 -26.38 -2.29 -2.48
N GLU A 47 -27.08 -1.27 -3.01
CA GLU A 47 -26.43 -0.17 -3.71
C GLU A 47 -25.38 0.55 -2.83
N ALA A 48 -25.66 0.68 -1.53
CA ALA A 48 -24.69 1.22 -0.57
C ALA A 48 -23.41 0.38 -0.51
N ALA A 49 -23.50 -0.95 -0.48
CA ALA A 49 -22.34 -1.84 -0.47
C ALA A 49 -21.53 -1.75 -1.78
N LYS A 50 -22.21 -1.63 -2.92
CA LYS A 50 -21.55 -1.43 -4.23
C LYS A 50 -20.77 -0.11 -4.27
N HIS A 51 -21.35 0.98 -3.77
CA HIS A 51 -20.64 2.26 -3.67
C HIS A 51 -19.41 2.18 -2.77
N GLN A 52 -19.47 1.46 -1.64
CA GLN A 52 -18.29 1.27 -0.78
C GLN A 52 -17.20 0.44 -1.47
N LEU A 53 -17.56 -0.60 -2.22
CA LEU A 53 -16.60 -1.38 -3.01
C LEU A 53 -15.95 -0.54 -4.11
N GLN A 54 -16.70 0.34 -4.78
CA GLN A 54 -16.13 1.26 -5.76
C GLN A 54 -15.13 2.24 -5.13
N ARG A 55 -15.43 2.76 -3.94
CA ARG A 55 -14.49 3.62 -3.19
C ARG A 55 -13.22 2.88 -2.82
N LEU A 56 -13.33 1.65 -2.32
CA LEU A 56 -12.17 0.78 -2.06
C LEU A 56 -11.35 0.57 -3.34
N ASN A 57 -11.99 0.33 -4.48
CA ASN A 57 -11.28 0.13 -5.75
C ASN A 57 -10.52 1.39 -6.21
N LEU A 58 -11.08 2.58 -6.01
CA LEU A 58 -10.37 3.84 -6.27
C LEU A 58 -9.15 4.02 -5.35
N LEU A 59 -9.28 3.62 -4.09
CA LEU A 59 -8.19 3.72 -3.12
C LEU A 59 -6.98 2.83 -3.49
N TYR A 60 -7.21 1.69 -4.15
CA TYR A 60 -6.12 0.85 -4.67
C TYR A 60 -5.26 1.57 -5.71
N SER A 61 -5.88 2.37 -6.60
CA SER A 61 -5.10 3.16 -7.57
C SER A 61 -4.19 4.17 -6.87
N THR A 62 -4.67 4.80 -5.79
CA THR A 62 -3.86 5.70 -4.96
C THR A 62 -2.75 4.95 -4.24
N MET A 63 -3.04 3.80 -3.62
CA MET A 63 -2.02 2.96 -2.97
C MET A 63 -0.90 2.54 -3.92
N ILE A 64 -1.24 2.12 -5.15
CA ILE A 64 -0.25 1.73 -6.15
C ILE A 64 0.64 2.92 -6.53
N ALA A 65 0.06 4.11 -6.71
CA ALA A 65 0.82 5.31 -7.01
C ALA A 65 1.77 5.70 -5.87
N GLU A 66 1.32 5.62 -4.61
CA GLU A 66 2.16 5.90 -3.44
C GLU A 66 3.26 4.83 -3.25
N GLY A 67 2.95 3.56 -3.48
CA GLY A 67 3.95 2.48 -3.42
C GLY A 67 5.03 2.60 -4.49
N GLU A 68 4.69 2.96 -5.73
CA GLU A 68 5.70 3.19 -6.77
C GLU A 68 6.57 4.43 -6.47
N ARG A 69 6.02 5.47 -5.83
CA ARG A 69 6.81 6.63 -5.36
C ARG A 69 7.81 6.22 -4.28
N GLU A 70 7.37 5.45 -3.29
CA GLU A 70 8.27 4.99 -2.22
C GLU A 70 9.37 4.07 -2.76
N LYS A 71 9.02 3.17 -3.68
CA LYS A 71 9.98 2.30 -4.37
C LYS A 71 11.02 3.11 -5.13
N ALA A 72 10.60 4.15 -5.87
CA ALA A 72 11.53 5.04 -6.56
C ALA A 72 12.47 5.77 -5.59
N SER A 73 11.94 6.27 -4.47
CA SER A 73 12.74 6.90 -3.39
C SER A 73 13.76 5.93 -2.80
N THR A 74 13.33 4.70 -2.48
CA THR A 74 14.20 3.65 -1.93
C THR A 74 15.31 3.27 -2.92
N GLN A 75 14.99 3.12 -4.20
CA GLN A 75 15.98 2.84 -5.24
C GLN A 75 17.01 3.97 -5.36
N GLN A 76 16.56 5.23 -5.29
CA GLN A 76 17.45 6.38 -5.32
C GLN A 76 18.41 6.39 -4.11
N GLN A 77 17.92 6.07 -2.91
CA GLN A 77 18.76 5.95 -1.71
C GLN A 77 19.81 4.83 -1.84
N ILE A 78 19.42 3.67 -2.37
CA ILE A 78 20.35 2.54 -2.61
C ILE A 78 21.45 2.95 -3.60
N GLN A 79 21.09 3.64 -4.69
CA GLN A 79 22.06 4.13 -5.67
C GLN A 79 23.03 5.15 -5.06
N GLN A 80 22.54 6.06 -4.22
CA GLN A 80 23.39 7.00 -3.50
C GLN A 80 24.36 6.30 -2.54
N GLN A 81 23.90 5.25 -1.85
CA GLN A 81 24.77 4.44 -0.99
C GLN A 81 25.82 3.66 -1.78
N ALA A 82 25.47 3.15 -2.96
CA ALA A 82 26.43 2.50 -3.86
C ALA A 82 27.52 3.48 -4.34
N GLY A 83 27.12 4.67 -4.81
CA GLY A 83 28.06 5.71 -5.24
C GLY A 83 28.96 6.22 -4.10
N ASN A 84 28.42 6.37 -2.88
CA ASN A 84 29.22 6.73 -1.72
C ASN A 84 30.24 5.66 -1.33
N ARG A 85 29.89 4.36 -1.48
CA ARG A 85 30.84 3.26 -1.28
C ARG A 85 31.97 3.28 -2.30
N GLU A 86 31.65 3.47 -3.57
CA GLU A 86 32.65 3.57 -4.65
C GLU A 86 33.58 4.76 -4.44
N GLY A 87 33.03 5.93 -4.06
CA GLY A 87 33.81 7.11 -3.72
C GLY A 87 34.75 6.87 -2.53
N MET A 88 34.28 6.20 -1.46
CA MET A 88 35.13 5.86 -0.31
C MET A 88 36.26 4.89 -0.69
N HIS A 89 35.98 3.88 -1.49
CA HIS A 89 37.00 2.94 -1.96
C HIS A 89 38.07 3.63 -2.83
N ALA A 90 37.67 4.54 -3.72
CA ALA A 90 38.59 5.32 -4.52
C ALA A 90 39.46 6.29 -3.70
N TYR A 91 38.91 6.87 -2.63
CA TYR A 91 39.68 7.70 -1.70
C TYR A 91 40.70 6.88 -0.90
N LEU A 92 40.32 5.69 -0.42
CA LEU A 92 41.24 4.80 0.31
C LEU A 92 42.36 4.25 -0.58
N GLN A 93 42.10 3.96 -1.86
CA GLN A 93 43.13 3.51 -2.81
C GLN A 93 44.08 4.62 -3.27
N ASN A 94 43.67 5.89 -3.24
CA ASN A 94 44.54 7.03 -3.60
C ASN A 94 45.36 7.58 -2.42
N GLN A 95 45.27 6.96 -1.24
CA GLN A 95 46.07 7.31 -0.06
C GLN A 95 47.28 6.38 0.17
N GLU A 96 47.52 5.42 -0.73
CA GLU A 96 48.77 4.64 -0.82
C GLU A 96 49.74 5.27 -1.84
#